data_AF-A0A645JNS4-F1
#
_entry.id   AF-A0A645JNS4-F1
#
_cell.length_a   1.000
_cell.length_b   1.000
_cell.length_c   1.000
_cell.angle_alpha   90.00
_cell.angle_beta   90.00
_cell.angle_gamma   90.00
#
_symmetry.space_group_name_H-M   'P 1'
#
loop_
_entity.id
_entity.type
_entity.pdbx_description
1 polymer ?
#
loop_
_entity_poly.entity_id
_entity_poly.type
_entity_poly.pdbx_seq_one_letter_code
_entity_poly.pdbx_strand_id
1 'polypeptide(L)' 'MDFHTVEAGGDDGPYGAKSVGEISAIAPAPAIMNALNFALDTKMAHFPALPEHIIQVLKQQRDDASQGGTYGSHPVTRK' A
#
# COMPACT_ATOMS: atom_id res chain seq x y z
N MET A 1 16.07 6.50 -5.25
CA MET A 1 16.25 5.86 -3.93
C MET A 1 17.12 6.80 -3.14
N ASP A 2 16.61 7.31 -2.03
CA ASP A 2 17.37 8.17 -1.11
C ASP A 2 17.43 7.46 0.24
N PHE A 3 18.53 7.62 0.96
CA PHE A 3 18.81 6.87 2.19
C PHE A 3 19.14 7.82 3.33
N HIS A 4 18.37 7.72 4.41
CA HIS A 4 18.63 8.45 5.65
C HIS A 4 18.85 7.47 6.79
N THR A 5 19.97 7.62 7.49
CA THR A 5 20.27 6.87 8.71
C THR A 5 19.64 7.58 9.90
N VAL A 6 18.92 6.83 10.74
CA VAL A 6 18.34 7.35 11.98
C VAL A 6 18.99 6.63 13.16
N GLU A 7 19.56 7.40 14.06
CA GLU A 7 20.16 6.90 15.30
C GLU A 7 19.23 7.13 16.48
N ALA A 8 19.00 6.07 17.23
CA ALA A 8 18.37 6.13 18.54
C ALA A 8 19.28 5.35 19.49
N GLY A 9 19.62 5.93 20.64
CA GLY A 9 20.48 5.28 21.64
C GLY A 9 19.94 3.91 22.10
N GLY A 10 20.78 3.18 22.83
CA GLY A 10 20.48 1.85 23.36
C GLY A 10 21.71 0.95 23.35
N ASP A 11 21.73 -0.02 24.27
CA ASP A 11 22.96 -0.75 24.63
C ASP A 11 22.93 -2.23 24.18
N ASP A 12 21.89 -2.62 23.43
CA ASP A 12 21.64 -4.03 23.06
C ASP A 12 22.59 -4.59 21.98
N GLY A 13 23.39 -3.73 21.34
CA GLY A 13 24.34 -4.10 20.29
C GLY A 13 25.70 -3.42 20.44
N PRO A 14 26.76 -3.93 19.77
CA PRO A 14 28.10 -3.34 19.87
C PRO A 14 28.06 -1.88 19.39
N TYR A 15 28.57 -0.97 20.23
CA TYR A 15 28.53 0.48 19.98
C TYR A 15 27.12 1.04 19.74
N GLY A 16 26.06 0.36 20.21
CA GLY A 16 24.66 0.77 20.00
C GLY A 16 24.10 0.44 18.61
N ALA A 17 24.79 -0.38 17.81
CA ALA A 17 24.35 -0.78 16.48
C ALA A 17 23.07 -1.63 16.51
N LYS A 18 22.21 -1.48 15.50
CA LYS A 18 20.95 -2.21 15.33
C LYS A 18 20.89 -2.93 13.98
N SER A 19 20.23 -4.08 13.94
CA SER A 19 19.98 -4.80 12.69
C SER A 19 18.96 -4.05 11.82
N VAL A 20 19.29 -3.84 10.54
CA VAL A 20 18.45 -3.09 9.59
C VAL A 20 18.13 -3.87 8.30
N GLY A 21 18.71 -5.06 8.13
CA GLY A 21 18.62 -5.82 6.87
C GLY A 21 17.17 -6.17 6.48
N GLU A 22 16.46 -6.84 7.38
CA GLU A 22 15.08 -7.30 7.12
C GLU A 22 14.08 -6.14 7.07
N ILE A 23 14.19 -5.19 8.00
CA ILE A 23 13.28 -4.04 8.10
C ILE A 23 13.32 -3.21 6.80
N SER A 24 14.51 -3.03 6.24
CA SER A 24 14.70 -2.31 4.96
C SER A 24 14.07 -3.04 3.77
N ALA A 25 14.02 -4.38 3.81
CA ALA A 25 13.44 -5.20 2.75
C ALA A 25 11.90 -5.30 2.83
N ILE A 26 11.32 -5.15 4.03
CA ILE A 26 9.87 -5.26 4.24
C ILE A 26 9.12 -4.00 3.77
N ALA A 27 9.70 -2.81 3.97
CA ALA A 27 9.02 -1.53 3.73
C ALA A 27 8.55 -1.27 2.27
N PRO A 28 9.28 -1.66 1.20
CA PRO A 28 8.90 -1.29 -0.16
C PRO A 28 7.55 -1.85 -0.64
N ALA A 29 7.23 -3.11 -0.33
CA ALA A 29 6.00 -3.76 -0.81
C ALA A 29 4.71 -3.05 -0.34
N PRO A 30 4.48 -2.80 0.96
CA PRO A 30 3.30 -2.08 1.42
C PRO A 30 3.30 -0.61 1.00
N ALA A 31 4.46 0.04 0.89
CA ALA A 31 4.55 1.43 0.42
C ALA A 31 4.06 1.58 -1.02
N ILE A 32 4.49 0.68 -1.92
CA ILE A 32 4.04 0.65 -3.31
C ILE A 32 2.53 0.34 -3.39
N MET A 33 2.04 -0.64 -2.64
CA MET A 33 0.62 -0.98 -2.62
C MET A 33 -0.25 0.20 -2.17
N ASN A 34 0.16 0.91 -1.13
CA ASN A 34 -0.56 2.08 -0.64
C ASN A 34 -0.55 3.23 -1.67
N ALA A 35 0.58 3.46 -2.34
CA ALA A 35 0.70 4.46 -3.39
C ALA A 35 -0.22 4.14 -4.59
N LEU A 36 -0.29 2.87 -5.01
CA LEU A 36 -1.20 2.43 -6.07
C LEU A 36 -2.66 2.65 -5.68
N ASN A 37 -3.06 2.24 -4.47
CA ASN A 37 -4.41 2.43 -3.97
C ASN A 37 -4.80 3.90 -3.89
N PHE A 38 -3.89 4.76 -3.45
CA PHE A 38 -4.11 6.20 -3.45
C PHE A 38 -4.23 6.79 -4.86
N ALA A 39 -3.34 6.40 -5.78
CA ALA A 39 -3.30 6.95 -7.14
C ALA A 39 -4.48 6.51 -8.01
N LEU A 40 -5.00 5.31 -7.80
CA LEU A 40 -6.05 4.70 -8.62
C LEU A 40 -7.43 4.69 -7.94
N ASP A 41 -7.53 5.19 -6.70
CA ASP A 41 -8.72 5.08 -5.85
C ASP A 41 -9.22 3.63 -5.75
N THR A 42 -8.29 2.70 -5.50
CA THR A 42 -8.56 1.26 -5.37
C THR A 42 -8.31 0.76 -3.95
N LYS A 43 -8.65 -0.51 -3.69
CA LYS A 43 -8.40 -1.20 -2.40
C LYS A 43 -7.73 -2.56 -2.60
N MET A 44 -6.66 -2.59 -3.40
CA MET A 44 -5.88 -3.79 -3.68
C MET A 44 -5.15 -4.27 -2.42
N ALA A 45 -5.25 -5.58 -2.13
CA ALA A 45 -4.58 -6.24 -1.02
C ALA A 45 -3.83 -7.52 -1.43
N HIS A 46 -3.77 -7.80 -2.74
CA HIS A 46 -3.05 -8.95 -3.29
C HIS A 46 -1.66 -8.54 -3.76
N PHE A 47 -0.64 -9.31 -3.36
CA PHE A 47 0.76 -9.10 -3.72
C PHE A 47 1.33 -10.40 -4.31
N PRO A 48 2.14 -10.36 -5.38
CA PRO A 48 2.72 -9.18 -6.04
C PRO A 48 1.73 -8.36 -6.90
N ALA A 49 1.96 -7.05 -6.95
CA ALA A 49 1.20 -6.09 -7.75
C ALA A 49 1.60 -6.14 -9.24
N LEU A 50 1.41 -7.29 -9.86
CA LEU A 50 1.69 -7.48 -11.28
C LEU A 50 0.78 -6.58 -12.14
N PRO A 51 1.24 -6.08 -13.30
CA PRO A 51 0.43 -5.25 -14.18
C PRO A 51 -0.91 -5.88 -14.56
N GLU A 52 -0.93 -7.20 -14.76
CA GLU A 52 -2.14 -7.97 -15.09
C GLU A 52 -3.20 -7.87 -13.98
N HIS A 53 -2.77 -7.93 -12.71
CA HIS A 53 -3.65 -7.78 -11.55
C HIS A 53 -4.22 -6.36 -11.46
N ILE A 54 -3.38 -5.35 -11.70
CA ILE A 54 -3.81 -3.95 -11.68
C ILE A 54 -4.86 -3.71 -12.78
N ILE A 55 -4.61 -4.18 -14.00
CA ILE A 55 -5.55 -4.07 -15.13
C ILE A 55 -6.88 -4.77 -14.80
N GLN A 56 -6.84 -5.95 -14.17
CA GLN A 56 -8.04 -6.67 -13.77
C GLN A 56 -8.88 -5.86 -12.76
N VAL A 57 -8.25 -5.29 -11.74
CA VAL A 57 -8.93 -4.47 -10.73
C VAL A 57 -9.58 -3.23 -11.36
N LEU A 58 -8.88 -2.56 -12.28
CA LEU A 58 -9.41 -1.38 -12.98
C LEU A 58 -10.59 -1.72 -13.89
N LYS A 59 -10.58 -2.90 -14.53
CA LYS A 59 -11.72 -3.39 -15.32
C LYS A 59 -12.93 -3.64 -14.43
N GLN A 60 -12.74 -4.35 -13.31
CA GLN A 60 -13.80 -4.60 -12.33
C GLN A 60 -14.41 -3.29 -11.81
N GLN A 61 -13.58 -2.32 -11.45
CA GLN A 61 -14.04 -0.99 -11.00
C GLN A 61 -14.86 -0.25 -12.07
N ARG A 62 -14.48 -0.34 -13.35
CA ARG A 62 -15.26 0.25 -14.46
C ARG A 62 -16.60 -0.46 -14.63
N ASP A 63 -16.60 -1.79 -14.56
CA ASP A 63 -17.82 -2.59 -14.73
C ASP A 63 -18.82 -2.27 -13.60
N ASP A 64 -18.35 -2.20 -12.35
CA ASP A 64 -19.14 -1.80 -11.18
C ASP A 64 -19.72 -0.38 -11.35
N ALA A 65 -18.95 0.57 -11.88
CA ALA A 65 -19.42 1.92 -12.14
C ALA A 65 -20.49 1.97 -13.25
N SER A 66 -20.38 1.14 -14.28
CA SER A 66 -21.36 1.06 -15.37
C SER A 66 -22.67 0.37 -14.98
N GLN A 67 -22.66 -0.40 -13.89
CA GLN A 67 -23.85 -1.01 -13.28
C GLN A 67 -24.51 -0.09 -12.23
N GLY A 68 -23.96 1.10 -11.97
CA GLY A 68 -24.39 2.06 -10.95
C GLY A 68 -25.62 2.92 -11.28
N GLY A 69 -26.55 2.44 -12.11
CA GLY A 69 -27.90 3.00 -12.24
C GLY A 69 -28.88 2.11 -11.48
N THR A 70 -29.39 2.59 -10.34
CA THR A 70 -30.51 2.04 -9.54
C THR A 70 -30.23 1.10 -8.36
N TYR A 71 -29.29 1.38 -7.45
CA TYR A 71 -29.46 0.89 -6.05
C TYR A 71 -28.90 1.85 -4.98
N GLY A 72 -29.84 2.48 -4.24
CA GLY A 72 -29.72 2.78 -2.81
C GLY A 72 -28.69 3.81 -2.33
N SER A 73 -29.12 5.05 -2.17
CA SER A 73 -28.47 6.04 -1.31
C SER A 73 -28.37 5.54 0.15
N HIS A 74 -27.17 5.23 0.61
CA HIS A 74 -26.83 5.26 2.03
C HIS A 74 -25.56 6.11 2.22
N PRO A 75 -25.64 7.26 2.90
CA PRO A 75 -24.47 8.11 3.11
C PRO A 75 -23.54 7.44 4.14
N VAL A 76 -22.40 6.93 3.68
CA VAL A 76 -21.31 6.51 4.57
C VAL A 76 -20.61 7.78 5.06
N THR A 77 -20.99 8.22 6.26
CA THR A 77 -20.28 9.29 6.96
C THR A 77 -18.86 8.81 7.26
N ARG A 78 -17.84 9.46 6.67
CA ARG A 78 -16.44 9.27 7.08
C ARG A 78 -16.30 9.89 8.49
N LYS A 79 -15.96 9.04 9.48
CA LYS A 79 -15.49 9.48 10.80
C LYS A 79 -14.02 9.88 10.74
#